data_AF-W1QKJ1-F1
#
_entry.id   AF-W1QKJ1-F1
#
_cell.length_a   1.000
_cell.length_b   1.000
_cell.length_c   1.000
_cell.angle_alpha   90.00
_cell.angle_beta   90.00
_cell.angle_gamma   90.00
#
_symmetry.space_group_name_H-M   'P 1'
#
loop_
_entity.id
_entity.type
_entity.pdbx_description
1 polymer ?
#
loop_
_entity_poly.entity_id
_entity_poly.type
_entity_poly.pdbx_seq_one_letter_code
_entity_poly.pdbx_strand_id
1 'polypeptide(L)'
;MSYQHENLMSERAKARVTRHFWSSAKLPEGEEPHPAPISLVGGMPNHDFFPVKSIRIGIAEKPFEDGYHEETAVAHEPQSDSSFLVSQVASDPSEIDLKTGLQYGFTNGTKCLVDFTRDFVEKVWRPGYDEWSTMLTCGGSNGIDKVFDSFLSKGDSMLLEEFTFIPILNSLNNLGVNTVPVKLDFGPDKTFDFSANLKEILENWDTLHPGKKKPKLLYTIPTGQNPLGVAQTTEHKKKILQLAEEHDFVILEDEPYAYLNFQKVSETPKFDLTPEEFIDSLHGSYINLDTTGRVIRTETFSKVFAPGLRLGFLAGHKRVIQSCTQYSDLSSRAPSGISQILVNDTIRYMGGLEGWLKWIIKVRNEYLVRKNAFVKALLDTEAAKKGYLKVMDPECGMFVSSIVDFGKDNLEKGTELLKTRCAVNGVGVVYGGAMAVNYEFSKERTNFVRMAICYTGSTDLLVEAAARLSKSVLEVAAQLE
;
A
#
# COMPACT_ATOMS: atom_id res chain seq x y z
N MET A 1 -21.43 17.48 -9.37
CA MET A 1 -20.63 18.35 -10.28
C MET A 1 -19.80 17.46 -11.19
N SER A 2 -19.40 17.92 -12.37
CA SER A 2 -18.49 17.16 -13.24
C SER A 2 -17.11 17.06 -12.60
N TYR A 3 -16.43 15.93 -12.78
CA TYR A 3 -15.04 15.78 -12.33
C TYR A 3 -14.13 16.78 -13.07
N GLN A 4 -13.42 17.63 -12.33
CA GLN A 4 -12.62 18.71 -12.92
C GLN A 4 -11.47 18.19 -13.79
N HIS A 5 -10.94 17.01 -13.46
CA HIS A 5 -9.78 16.40 -14.10
C HIS A 5 -10.14 15.30 -15.11
N GLU A 6 -11.37 15.31 -15.63
CA GLU A 6 -11.85 14.34 -16.63
C GLU A 6 -11.00 14.36 -17.92
N ASN A 7 -10.40 15.51 -18.26
CA ASN A 7 -9.46 15.67 -19.38
C ASN A 7 -8.24 14.74 -19.26
N LEU A 8 -7.77 14.47 -18.04
CA LEU A 8 -6.61 13.61 -17.78
C LEU A 8 -6.92 12.12 -17.92
N MET A 9 -8.19 11.72 -17.81
CA MET A 9 -8.60 10.31 -17.95
C MET A 9 -8.30 9.79 -19.36
N SER A 10 -7.92 8.51 -19.45
CA SER A 10 -7.59 7.88 -20.72
C SER A 10 -8.81 7.77 -21.63
N GLU A 11 -8.61 7.89 -22.95
CA GLU A 11 -9.70 7.66 -23.91
C GLU A 11 -10.25 6.23 -23.81
N ARG A 12 -9.39 5.26 -23.46
CA ARG A 12 -9.80 3.89 -23.16
C ARG A 12 -10.78 3.85 -21.99
N ALA A 13 -10.52 4.59 -20.92
CA ALA A 13 -11.40 4.68 -19.76
C ALA A 13 -12.73 5.35 -20.09
N LYS A 14 -12.70 6.46 -20.83
CA LYS A 14 -13.90 7.18 -21.29
C LYS A 14 -14.77 6.34 -22.23
N ALA A 15 -14.15 5.49 -23.04
CA ALA A 15 -14.84 4.61 -23.98
C ALA A 15 -15.41 3.33 -23.34
N ARG A 16 -15.16 3.04 -22.05
CA ARG A 16 -15.70 1.83 -21.41
C ARG A 16 -17.22 1.93 -21.29
N VAL A 17 -17.91 0.94 -21.85
CA VAL A 17 -19.36 0.78 -21.73
C VAL A 17 -19.64 -0.53 -21.03
N THR A 18 -20.27 -0.47 -19.85
CA THR A 18 -20.77 -1.66 -19.17
C THR A 18 -22.02 -2.15 -19.87
N ARG A 19 -21.99 -3.40 -20.36
CA ARG A 19 -23.17 -4.07 -20.93
C ARG A 19 -23.71 -5.07 -19.91
N HIS A 20 -24.99 -4.96 -19.60
CA HIS A 20 -25.70 -5.96 -18.80
C HIS A 20 -26.45 -6.90 -19.75
N PHE A 21 -26.45 -8.20 -19.47
CA PHE A 21 -27.11 -9.20 -20.30
C PHE A 21 -28.62 -9.34 -20.04
N TRP A 22 -29.15 -8.57 -19.09
CA TRP A 22 -30.57 -8.56 -18.74
C TRP A 22 -31.04 -7.14 -18.40
N SER A 23 -32.33 -6.89 -18.62
CA SER A 23 -32.99 -5.63 -18.26
C SER A 23 -34.35 -5.93 -17.65
N SER A 24 -34.73 -5.18 -16.62
CA SER A 24 -36.11 -5.18 -16.15
C SER A 24 -37.02 -4.57 -17.21
N ALA A 25 -38.21 -5.16 -17.41
CA ALA A 25 -39.21 -4.56 -18.28
C ALA A 25 -39.61 -3.18 -17.74
N LYS A 26 -39.68 -2.17 -18.62
CA LYS A 26 -40.39 -0.93 -18.30
C LYS A 26 -41.87 -1.25 -18.34
N LEU A 27 -42.53 -1.19 -17.18
CA LEU A 27 -43.96 -1.42 -17.10
C LEU A 27 -44.71 -0.23 -17.73
N PRO A 28 -45.79 -0.48 -18.49
CA PRO A 28 -46.68 0.58 -18.95
C PRO A 28 -47.26 1.38 -17.78
N GLU A 29 -47.71 2.60 -18.06
CA GLU A 29 -48.39 3.44 -17.06
C GLU A 29 -49.65 2.74 -16.54
N GLY A 30 -49.79 2.64 -15.22
CA GLY A 30 -50.90 1.96 -14.54
C GLY A 30 -50.68 0.47 -14.23
N GLU A 31 -49.61 -0.15 -14.74
CA GLU A 31 -49.24 -1.53 -14.42
C GLU A 31 -48.28 -1.58 -13.22
N GLU A 32 -48.57 -2.44 -12.24
CA GLU A 32 -47.73 -2.63 -11.06
C GLU A 32 -46.94 -3.94 -11.14
N PRO A 33 -45.68 -3.98 -10.68
CA PRO A 33 -44.92 -5.22 -10.60
C PRO A 33 -45.56 -6.18 -9.60
N HIS A 34 -45.50 -7.48 -9.87
CA HIS A 34 -45.92 -8.49 -8.91
C HIS A 34 -45.16 -8.31 -7.58
N PRO A 35 -45.82 -8.37 -6.40
CA PRO A 35 -45.20 -8.05 -5.10
C PRO A 35 -44.11 -9.04 -4.66
N ALA A 36 -44.11 -10.26 -5.22
CA ALA A 36 -43.12 -11.30 -4.95
C ALA A 36 -42.68 -11.95 -6.28
N PRO A 37 -41.84 -11.27 -7.10
CA PRO A 37 -41.44 -11.80 -8.38
C PRO A 37 -40.48 -12.99 -8.20
N ILE A 38 -40.64 -14.02 -9.04
CA ILE A 38 -39.70 -15.15 -9.09
C ILE A 38 -38.62 -14.81 -10.12
N SER A 39 -37.36 -14.78 -9.68
CA SER A 39 -36.23 -14.50 -10.58
C SER A 39 -35.69 -15.77 -11.22
N LEU A 40 -35.74 -15.83 -12.56
CA LEU A 40 -35.08 -16.85 -13.38
C LEU A 40 -33.97 -16.26 -14.27
N VAL A 41 -33.51 -15.05 -13.93
CA VAL A 41 -32.66 -14.24 -14.80
C VAL A 41 -31.18 -14.57 -14.63
N GLY A 42 -30.72 -14.71 -13.39
CA GLY A 42 -29.31 -14.88 -13.07
C GLY A 42 -28.91 -16.35 -13.00
N GLY A 43 -27.77 -16.70 -13.60
CA GLY A 43 -27.10 -18.00 -13.39
C GLY A 43 -26.40 -18.10 -12.03
N MET A 44 -27.14 -17.83 -10.95
CA MET A 44 -26.65 -17.80 -9.58
C MET A 44 -27.08 -19.09 -8.86
N PRO A 45 -26.16 -20.01 -8.50
CA PRO A 45 -26.54 -21.23 -7.79
C PRO A 45 -27.21 -20.90 -6.46
N ASN A 46 -28.25 -21.63 -6.10
CA ASN A 46 -28.84 -21.55 -4.75
C ASN A 46 -27.74 -21.89 -3.70
N HIS A 47 -27.73 -21.15 -2.59
CA HIS A 47 -26.72 -21.29 -1.55
C HIS A 47 -26.71 -22.67 -0.87
N ASP A 48 -27.79 -23.46 -0.96
CA ASP A 48 -27.82 -24.84 -0.50
C ASP A 48 -26.89 -25.77 -1.29
N PHE A 49 -26.55 -25.42 -2.53
CA PHE A 49 -25.55 -26.13 -3.33
C PHE A 49 -24.11 -25.85 -2.89
N PHE A 50 -23.88 -24.85 -2.04
CA PHE A 50 -22.53 -24.56 -1.54
C PHE A 50 -22.13 -25.62 -0.49
N PRO A 51 -20.94 -26.24 -0.63
CA PRO A 51 -20.52 -27.34 0.26
C PRO A 51 -20.09 -26.87 1.65
N VAL A 52 -19.83 -25.57 1.83
CA VAL A 52 -19.42 -24.98 3.11
C VAL A 52 -20.67 -24.54 3.88
N LYS A 53 -20.90 -25.14 5.05
CA LYS A 53 -22.06 -24.85 5.90
C LYS A 53 -21.76 -23.88 7.06
N SER A 54 -20.51 -23.80 7.48
CA SER A 54 -20.05 -22.85 8.49
C SER A 54 -18.53 -22.67 8.42
N ILE A 55 -18.04 -21.55 8.94
CA ILE A 55 -16.61 -21.29 9.15
C ILE A 55 -16.47 -20.72 10.57
N ARG A 56 -15.57 -21.29 11.38
CA ARG A 56 -15.18 -20.71 12.67
C ARG A 56 -13.83 -20.02 12.53
N ILE A 57 -13.76 -18.77 12.96
CA ILE A 57 -12.55 -17.94 12.85
C ILE A 57 -12.08 -17.61 14.27
N GLY A 58 -10.87 -18.04 14.62
CA GLY A 58 -10.19 -17.66 15.85
C GLY A 58 -9.43 -16.35 15.68
N ILE A 59 -9.49 -15.49 16.69
CA ILE A 59 -8.91 -14.15 16.70
C ILE A 59 -7.88 -14.05 17.81
N ALA A 60 -6.65 -13.69 17.45
CA ALA A 60 -5.61 -13.38 18.42
C ALA A 60 -5.88 -12.04 19.11
N GLU A 61 -5.58 -11.95 20.41
CA GLU A 61 -5.73 -10.71 21.16
C GLU A 61 -4.64 -9.69 20.83
N LYS A 62 -3.45 -10.16 20.46
CA LYS A 62 -2.28 -9.33 20.10
C LYS A 62 -1.35 -10.06 19.11
N PRO A 63 -0.55 -9.33 18.33
CA PRO A 63 0.55 -9.93 17.56
C PRO A 63 1.48 -10.75 18.48
N PHE A 64 1.90 -11.92 18.02
CA PHE A 64 2.78 -12.84 18.76
C PHE A 64 2.23 -13.23 20.15
N GLU A 65 0.91 -13.40 20.29
CA GLU A 65 0.25 -13.83 21.52
C GLU A 65 0.85 -15.11 22.12
N ASP A 66 1.11 -16.10 21.26
CA ASP A 66 1.72 -17.37 21.64
C ASP A 66 3.27 -17.31 21.69
N GLY A 67 3.86 -16.14 21.45
CA GLY A 67 5.30 -15.92 21.34
C GLY A 67 5.84 -15.95 19.91
N TYR A 68 7.16 -15.81 19.82
CA TYR A 68 7.93 -15.79 18.58
C TYR A 68 8.27 -17.22 18.14
N HIS A 69 7.62 -17.72 17.07
CA HIS A 69 7.85 -19.08 16.54
C HIS A 69 8.34 -19.02 15.10
N GLU A 70 9.40 -19.78 14.76
CA GLU A 70 9.95 -19.85 13.40
C GLU A 70 9.26 -20.91 12.52
N GLU A 71 8.89 -22.07 13.08
CA GLU A 71 8.20 -23.13 12.36
C GLU A 71 7.28 -23.90 13.33
N THR A 72 6.00 -24.05 12.96
CA THR A 72 4.96 -24.83 13.67
C THR A 72 4.36 -24.23 14.95
N ALA A 73 3.48 -23.24 14.80
CA ALA A 73 2.37 -23.11 15.74
C ALA A 73 1.39 -24.27 15.46
N VAL A 74 1.22 -25.17 16.43
CA VAL A 74 0.16 -26.18 16.38
C VAL A 74 -1.16 -25.43 16.49
N ALA A 75 -2.05 -25.57 15.50
CA ALA A 75 -3.37 -24.96 15.57
C ALA A 75 -4.11 -25.54 16.78
N HIS A 76 -4.21 -24.76 17.85
CA HIS A 76 -5.12 -25.06 18.95
C HIS A 76 -6.54 -24.68 18.52
N GLU A 77 -7.54 -25.47 18.92
CA GLU A 77 -8.92 -25.02 18.76
C GLU A 77 -9.06 -23.69 19.50
N PRO A 78 -9.54 -22.63 18.82
CA PRO A 78 -9.77 -21.34 19.47
C PRO A 78 -10.67 -21.55 20.68
N GLN A 79 -10.32 -20.98 21.83
CA GLN A 79 -11.23 -20.94 22.96
C GLN A 79 -12.53 -20.24 22.52
N SER A 80 -13.68 -20.64 23.07
CA SER A 80 -14.99 -20.12 22.62
C SER A 80 -15.06 -18.60 22.61
N ASP A 81 -14.33 -17.96 23.51
CA ASP A 81 -14.38 -16.52 23.79
C ASP A 81 -13.43 -15.71 22.89
N SER A 82 -12.59 -16.37 22.07
CA SER A 82 -11.69 -15.76 21.09
C SER A 82 -12.03 -16.20 19.65
N SER A 83 -13.28 -16.54 19.38
CA SER A 83 -13.72 -16.92 18.03
C SER A 83 -15.15 -16.50 17.71
N PHE A 84 -15.46 -16.40 16.42
CA PHE A 84 -16.84 -16.25 15.94
C PHE A 84 -17.17 -17.25 14.85
N LEU A 85 -18.48 -17.48 14.66
CA LEU A 85 -19.03 -18.40 13.68
C LEU A 85 -19.65 -17.61 12.53
N VAL A 86 -19.20 -17.86 11.31
CA VAL A 86 -19.86 -17.38 10.10
C VAL A 86 -20.98 -18.35 9.75
N SER A 87 -22.22 -17.85 9.81
CA SER A 87 -23.43 -18.62 9.55
C SER A 87 -23.80 -18.65 8.07
N GLN A 88 -24.69 -19.56 7.67
CA GLN A 88 -25.18 -19.60 6.28
C GLN A 88 -25.98 -18.37 5.89
N VAL A 89 -26.81 -17.88 6.82
CA VAL A 89 -27.66 -16.70 6.64
C VAL A 89 -27.58 -15.89 7.93
N ALA A 90 -27.10 -14.66 7.84
CA ALA A 90 -26.97 -13.78 8.99
C ALA A 90 -28.29 -13.06 9.28
N SER A 91 -28.55 -12.80 10.57
CA SER A 91 -29.66 -11.94 11.01
C SER A 91 -29.28 -10.46 11.03
N ASP A 92 -27.99 -10.15 11.17
CA ASP A 92 -27.48 -8.78 11.18
C ASP A 92 -26.98 -8.40 9.76
N PRO A 93 -27.52 -7.33 9.15
CA PRO A 93 -27.13 -6.92 7.79
C PRO A 93 -25.70 -6.37 7.69
N SER A 94 -25.01 -6.16 8.81
CA SER A 94 -23.60 -5.74 8.83
C SER A 94 -22.62 -6.91 8.76
N GLU A 95 -23.05 -8.16 8.92
CA GLU A 95 -22.22 -9.36 8.71
C GLU A 95 -22.31 -9.84 7.26
N ILE A 96 -21.22 -10.45 6.78
CA ILE A 96 -21.23 -11.13 5.49
C ILE A 96 -21.44 -12.63 5.75
N ASP A 97 -22.67 -13.10 5.58
CA ASP A 97 -22.97 -14.53 5.69
C ASP A 97 -22.39 -15.37 4.53
N LEU A 98 -22.36 -16.70 4.69
CA LEU A 98 -21.86 -17.59 3.63
C LEU A 98 -22.73 -17.54 2.38
N LYS A 99 -24.05 -17.33 2.50
CA LYS A 99 -24.95 -17.16 1.36
C LYS A 99 -24.52 -15.99 0.47
N THR A 100 -24.04 -14.90 1.08
CA THR A 100 -23.61 -13.69 0.39
C THR A 100 -22.16 -13.79 -0.06
N GLY A 101 -21.24 -14.17 0.84
CA GLY A 101 -19.81 -14.18 0.54
C GLY A 101 -19.33 -15.34 -0.35
N LEU A 102 -20.10 -16.43 -0.49
CA LEU A 102 -19.83 -17.48 -1.47
C LEU A 102 -20.53 -17.27 -2.82
N GLN A 103 -21.41 -16.27 -2.91
CA GLN A 103 -22.15 -15.94 -4.11
C GLN A 103 -21.41 -14.86 -4.93
N TYR A 104 -21.82 -14.68 -6.20
CA TYR A 104 -21.45 -13.49 -6.96
C TYR A 104 -21.83 -12.21 -6.20
N GLY A 105 -20.88 -11.30 -6.06
CA GLY A 105 -21.05 -10.00 -5.41
C GLY A 105 -20.96 -8.82 -6.38
N PHE A 106 -21.19 -7.62 -5.85
CA PHE A 106 -20.99 -6.38 -6.60
C PHE A 106 -19.50 -6.14 -6.88
N THR A 107 -19.20 -5.60 -8.05
CA THR A 107 -17.83 -5.36 -8.51
C THR A 107 -17.03 -4.45 -7.58
N ASN A 108 -17.68 -3.45 -6.97
CA ASN A 108 -17.05 -2.54 -6.01
C ASN A 108 -16.91 -3.13 -4.59
N GLY A 109 -17.44 -4.33 -4.33
CA GLY A 109 -17.39 -5.02 -3.04
C GLY A 109 -18.74 -5.17 -2.35
N THR A 110 -18.79 -6.00 -1.32
CA THR A 110 -19.97 -6.18 -0.46
C THR A 110 -20.24 -4.90 0.32
N LYS A 111 -21.51 -4.50 0.40
CA LYS A 111 -21.93 -3.19 0.91
C LYS A 111 -21.37 -2.87 2.30
N CYS A 112 -21.50 -3.77 3.28
CA CYS A 112 -21.05 -3.51 4.65
C CYS A 112 -19.53 -3.24 4.74
N LEU A 113 -18.71 -3.94 3.97
CA LEU A 113 -17.26 -3.70 3.95
C LEU A 113 -16.91 -2.42 3.18
N VAL A 114 -17.66 -2.09 2.12
CA VAL A 114 -17.53 -0.79 1.44
C VAL A 114 -17.89 0.35 2.41
N ASP A 115 -19.00 0.23 3.14
CA ASP A 115 -19.41 1.21 4.15
C ASP A 115 -18.31 1.36 5.22
N PHE A 116 -17.75 0.25 5.72
CA PHE A 116 -16.61 0.29 6.65
C PHE A 116 -15.41 1.04 6.07
N THR A 117 -15.00 0.78 4.83
CA THR A 117 -13.88 1.53 4.22
C THR A 117 -14.18 3.02 4.09
N ARG A 118 -15.45 3.38 3.88
CA ARG A 118 -15.88 4.78 3.85
C ARG A 118 -15.79 5.41 5.23
N ASP A 119 -16.31 4.76 6.26
CA ASP A 119 -16.26 5.24 7.65
C ASP A 119 -14.80 5.39 8.13
N PHE A 120 -13.96 4.42 7.76
CA PHE A 120 -12.53 4.46 8.03
C PHE A 120 -11.86 5.67 7.36
N VAL A 121 -12.11 5.91 6.07
CA VAL A 121 -11.57 7.08 5.35
C VAL A 121 -12.11 8.38 5.94
N GLU A 122 -13.40 8.46 6.28
CA GLU A 122 -14.01 9.64 6.89
C GLU A 122 -13.39 9.97 8.26
N LYS A 123 -13.10 8.95 9.08
CA LYS A 123 -12.50 9.12 10.41
C LYS A 123 -11.01 9.47 10.35
N VAL A 124 -10.26 8.82 9.47
CA VAL A 124 -8.78 8.87 9.48
C VAL A 124 -8.21 9.81 8.41
N TRP A 125 -8.78 9.79 7.20
CA TRP A 125 -8.22 10.42 6.00
C TRP A 125 -9.23 11.27 5.25
N ARG A 126 -10.13 11.96 5.97
CA ARG A 126 -11.24 12.70 5.37
C ARG A 126 -10.77 13.56 4.20
N PRO A 127 -11.28 13.32 2.97
CA PRO A 127 -10.94 14.15 1.82
C PRO A 127 -11.42 15.60 1.99
N GLY A 128 -10.71 16.57 1.41
CA GLY A 128 -11.06 18.00 1.46
C GLY A 128 -12.24 18.40 0.55
N TYR A 129 -13.02 17.43 0.06
CA TYR A 129 -14.17 17.60 -0.82
C TYR A 129 -15.21 16.49 -0.55
N ASP A 130 -16.47 16.68 -0.96
CA ASP A 130 -17.57 15.73 -0.64
C ASP A 130 -17.79 14.63 -1.70
N GLU A 131 -17.41 14.88 -2.95
CA GLU A 131 -17.68 13.99 -4.08
C GLU A 131 -16.67 12.82 -4.22
N TRP A 132 -16.33 12.17 -3.10
CA TRP A 132 -15.47 10.99 -3.05
C TRP A 132 -16.26 9.71 -2.79
N SER A 133 -15.61 8.58 -3.02
CA SER A 133 -16.12 7.24 -2.70
C SER A 133 -14.97 6.26 -2.51
N THR A 134 -15.31 5.02 -2.17
CA THR A 134 -14.37 3.91 -2.07
C THR A 134 -14.81 2.74 -2.95
N MET A 135 -13.85 1.88 -3.31
CA MET A 135 -14.14 0.57 -3.88
C MET A 135 -13.13 -0.45 -3.38
N LEU A 136 -13.55 -1.69 -3.13
CA LEU A 136 -12.64 -2.77 -2.79
C LEU A 136 -11.79 -3.17 -4.01
N THR A 137 -10.59 -3.63 -3.73
CA THR A 137 -9.62 -4.09 -4.73
C THR A 137 -9.02 -5.43 -4.33
N CYS A 138 -8.42 -6.13 -5.29
CA CYS A 138 -7.67 -7.36 -5.04
C CYS A 138 -6.28 -7.08 -4.43
N GLY A 139 -6.20 -6.19 -3.44
CA GLY A 139 -4.97 -5.65 -2.85
C GLY A 139 -4.47 -4.36 -3.52
N GLY A 140 -3.43 -3.76 -2.93
CA GLY A 140 -2.90 -2.45 -3.35
C GLY A 140 -2.44 -2.41 -4.82
N SER A 141 -1.66 -3.40 -5.27
CA SER A 141 -1.20 -3.47 -6.67
C SER A 141 -2.36 -3.50 -7.67
N ASN A 142 -3.44 -4.20 -7.34
CA ASN A 142 -4.64 -4.23 -8.17
C ASN A 142 -5.35 -2.86 -8.21
N GLY A 143 -5.32 -2.10 -7.11
CA GLY A 143 -5.80 -0.72 -7.05
C GLY A 143 -4.95 0.21 -7.92
N ILE A 144 -3.62 0.14 -7.80
CA ILE A 144 -2.67 0.91 -8.62
C ILE A 144 -2.91 0.67 -10.11
N ASP A 145 -3.04 -0.60 -10.53
CA ASP A 145 -3.28 -0.96 -11.93
C ASP A 145 -4.60 -0.36 -12.47
N LYS A 146 -5.66 -0.29 -11.64
CA LYS A 146 -6.93 0.32 -12.02
C LYS A 146 -6.81 1.82 -12.28
N VAL A 147 -5.99 2.50 -11.48
CA VAL A 147 -5.71 3.92 -11.64
C VAL A 147 -4.86 4.15 -12.89
N PHE A 148 -3.81 3.35 -13.10
CA PHE A 148 -3.02 3.40 -14.32
C PHE A 148 -3.88 3.20 -15.57
N ASP A 149 -4.78 2.22 -15.59
CA ASP A 149 -5.69 2.02 -16.72
C ASP A 149 -6.63 3.22 -16.94
N SER A 150 -7.09 3.84 -15.84
CA SER A 150 -8.02 4.97 -15.88
C SER A 150 -7.42 6.27 -16.40
N PHE A 151 -6.12 6.49 -16.25
CA PHE A 151 -5.46 7.76 -16.61
C PHE A 151 -4.46 7.65 -17.77
N LEU A 152 -3.83 6.49 -17.94
CA LEU A 152 -2.67 6.36 -18.84
C LEU A 152 -3.00 5.60 -20.12
N SER A 153 -2.45 6.12 -21.22
CA SER A 153 -2.44 5.49 -22.54
C SER A 153 -1.00 5.36 -23.06
N LYS A 154 -0.82 4.54 -24.10
CA LYS A 154 0.46 4.41 -24.79
C LYS A 154 1.01 5.78 -25.19
N GLY A 155 2.27 6.03 -24.83
CA GLY A 155 2.99 7.28 -25.10
C GLY A 155 2.66 8.45 -24.17
N ASP A 156 1.74 8.29 -23.21
CA ASP A 156 1.62 9.24 -22.10
C ASP A 156 2.85 9.10 -21.17
N SER A 157 3.15 10.15 -20.42
CA SER A 157 4.23 10.15 -19.42
C SER A 157 3.66 10.11 -18.01
N MET A 158 4.44 9.56 -17.08
CA MET A 158 4.15 9.65 -15.65
C MET A 158 5.43 9.77 -14.84
N LEU A 159 5.30 10.34 -13.65
CA LEU A 159 6.38 10.59 -12.72
C LEU A 159 6.38 9.52 -11.63
N LEU A 160 7.58 9.08 -11.25
CA LEU A 160 7.79 8.14 -10.16
C LEU A 160 8.99 8.59 -9.34
N GLU A 161 8.99 8.31 -8.05
CA GLU A 161 10.20 8.35 -7.23
C GLU A 161 11.30 7.47 -7.85
N GLU A 162 12.55 7.94 -7.95
CA GLU A 162 13.60 7.24 -8.72
C GLU A 162 13.88 5.82 -8.22
N PHE A 163 13.70 5.60 -6.91
CA PHE A 163 13.67 4.29 -6.28
C PHE A 163 12.25 4.01 -5.80
N THR A 164 11.66 2.89 -6.20
CA THR A 164 10.22 2.68 -5.97
C THR A 164 9.83 1.20 -5.82
N PHE A 165 8.55 0.92 -5.64
CA PHE A 165 7.98 -0.42 -5.67
C PHE A 165 7.95 -0.98 -7.11
N ILE A 166 9.08 -1.55 -7.54
CA ILE A 166 9.34 -2.04 -8.91
C ILE A 166 8.22 -2.85 -9.59
N PRO A 167 7.46 -3.74 -8.91
CA PRO A 167 6.43 -4.51 -9.59
C PRO A 167 5.41 -3.68 -10.37
N ILE A 168 5.16 -2.42 -10.00
CA ILE A 168 4.25 -1.52 -10.74
C ILE A 168 4.75 -1.19 -12.15
N LEU A 169 6.08 -1.24 -12.38
CA LEU A 169 6.66 -0.96 -13.70
C LEU A 169 6.23 -1.97 -14.75
N ASN A 170 5.89 -3.20 -14.35
CA ASN A 170 5.38 -4.22 -15.28
C ASN A 170 4.07 -3.76 -15.94
N SER A 171 3.16 -3.17 -15.15
CA SER A 171 1.90 -2.63 -15.64
C SER A 171 2.12 -1.42 -16.55
N LEU A 172 3.08 -0.56 -16.21
CA LEU A 172 3.43 0.62 -17.01
C LEU A 172 4.08 0.25 -18.35
N ASN A 173 4.97 -0.73 -18.34
CA ASN A 173 5.56 -1.31 -19.55
C ASN A 173 4.48 -1.91 -20.45
N ASN A 174 3.52 -2.64 -19.87
CA ASN A 174 2.40 -3.20 -20.62
C ASN A 174 1.50 -2.12 -21.25
N LEU A 175 1.31 -0.98 -20.57
CA LEU A 175 0.58 0.17 -21.11
C LEU A 175 1.38 0.98 -22.14
N GLY A 176 2.69 0.77 -22.26
CA GLY A 176 3.57 1.53 -23.14
C GLY A 176 3.73 3.00 -22.70
N VAL A 177 3.77 3.24 -21.39
CA VAL A 177 3.91 4.57 -20.78
C VAL A 177 5.37 4.95 -20.65
N ASN A 178 5.67 6.24 -20.81
CA ASN A 178 7.00 6.80 -20.53
C ASN A 178 7.15 7.07 -19.03
N THR A 179 7.93 6.23 -18.34
CA THR A 179 8.21 6.36 -16.90
C THR A 179 9.37 7.32 -16.66
N VAL A 180 9.10 8.43 -15.97
CA VAL A 180 10.11 9.47 -15.68
C VAL A 180 10.47 9.44 -14.19
N PRO A 181 11.70 9.03 -13.83
CA PRO A 181 12.15 9.05 -12.44
C PRO A 181 12.38 10.49 -11.97
N VAL A 182 11.89 10.79 -10.76
CA VAL A 182 12.14 12.01 -10.02
C VAL A 182 13.23 11.71 -9.00
N LYS A 183 14.35 12.42 -9.12
CA LYS A 183 15.49 12.28 -8.22
C LYS A 183 15.05 12.50 -6.77
N LEU A 184 15.47 11.62 -5.88
CA LEU A 184 15.18 11.68 -4.46
C LEU A 184 16.36 12.26 -3.72
N ASP A 185 16.08 13.12 -2.74
CA ASP A 185 17.05 13.49 -1.74
C ASP A 185 16.85 12.65 -0.47
N PHE A 186 17.83 11.80 -0.15
CA PHE A 186 17.75 10.88 0.98
C PHE A 186 19.11 10.64 1.63
N GLY A 187 19.07 10.19 2.88
CA GLY A 187 20.22 9.94 3.75
C GLY A 187 19.81 10.02 5.22
N PRO A 188 20.72 9.69 6.15
CA PRO A 188 20.41 9.70 7.60
C PRO A 188 20.01 11.08 8.13
N ASP A 189 20.58 12.16 7.58
CA ASP A 189 20.35 13.54 8.04
C ASP A 189 19.46 14.36 7.09
N LYS A 190 18.71 13.68 6.21
CA LYS A 190 17.91 14.35 5.17
C LYS A 190 16.43 14.12 5.39
N THR A 191 15.66 15.20 5.30
CA THR A 191 14.21 15.10 5.18
C THR A 191 13.86 14.60 3.79
N PHE A 192 12.93 13.66 3.70
CA PHE A 192 12.45 13.17 2.41
C PHE A 192 11.66 14.27 1.67
N ASP A 193 12.29 14.84 0.66
CA ASP A 193 11.73 15.86 -0.24
C ASP A 193 12.24 15.63 -1.66
N PHE A 194 11.35 15.73 -2.64
CA PHE A 194 11.69 15.76 -4.05
C PHE A 194 10.94 16.85 -4.81
N SER A 195 10.26 17.76 -4.10
CA SER A 195 9.46 18.84 -4.68
C SER A 195 10.29 19.76 -5.60
N ALA A 196 11.53 20.05 -5.25
CA ALA A 196 12.45 20.84 -6.07
C ALA A 196 12.84 20.12 -7.38
N ASN A 197 13.23 18.85 -7.30
CA ASN A 197 13.56 18.03 -8.48
C ASN A 197 12.33 17.82 -9.37
N LEU A 198 11.15 17.65 -8.76
CA LEU A 198 9.88 17.54 -9.46
C LEU A 198 9.57 18.84 -10.23
N LYS A 199 9.70 19.99 -9.57
CA LYS A 199 9.52 21.31 -10.19
C LYS A 199 10.47 21.50 -11.37
N GLU A 200 11.75 21.16 -11.22
CA GLU A 200 12.74 21.27 -12.29
C GLU A 200 12.34 20.48 -13.54
N ILE A 201 11.87 19.23 -13.36
CA ILE A 201 11.38 18.38 -14.47
C ILE A 201 10.17 19.01 -15.15
N LEU A 202 9.23 19.53 -14.37
CA LEU A 202 7.97 20.08 -14.87
C LEU A 202 8.14 21.42 -15.61
N GLU A 203 9.02 22.30 -15.11
CA GLU A 203 9.33 23.60 -15.73
C GLU A 203 10.19 23.45 -16.99
N ASN A 204 11.05 22.43 -17.05
CA ASN A 204 11.98 22.20 -18.17
C ASN A 204 11.59 21.00 -19.06
N TRP A 205 10.31 20.60 -19.02
CA TRP A 205 9.83 19.35 -19.62
C TRP A 205 10.23 19.18 -21.09
N ASP A 206 10.00 20.20 -21.92
CA ASP A 206 10.25 20.09 -23.37
C ASP A 206 11.74 19.96 -23.72
N THR A 207 12.62 20.47 -22.85
CA THR A 207 14.07 20.36 -22.98
C THR A 207 14.56 18.99 -22.51
N LEU A 208 14.07 18.52 -21.35
CA LEU A 208 14.51 17.25 -20.73
C LEU A 208 13.89 16.02 -21.42
N HIS A 209 12.68 16.16 -21.96
CA HIS A 209 11.91 15.08 -22.58
C HIS A 209 11.33 15.51 -23.94
N PRO A 210 12.19 15.85 -24.93
CA PRO A 210 11.74 16.40 -26.21
C PRO A 210 10.80 15.45 -26.95
N GLY A 211 9.66 15.99 -27.40
CA GLY A 211 8.62 15.26 -28.12
C GLY A 211 7.78 14.30 -27.25
N LYS A 212 7.97 14.29 -25.92
CA LYS A 212 7.12 13.51 -25.00
C LYS A 212 5.97 14.38 -24.48
N LYS A 213 4.79 13.77 -24.32
CA LYS A 213 3.65 14.42 -23.67
C LYS A 213 3.98 14.70 -22.20
N LYS A 214 3.53 15.84 -21.67
CA LYS A 214 3.61 16.18 -20.24
C LYS A 214 3.03 15.05 -19.36
N PRO A 215 3.56 14.87 -18.14
CA PRO A 215 3.14 13.78 -17.28
C PRO A 215 1.70 13.98 -16.81
N LYS A 216 0.92 12.90 -16.82
CA LYS A 216 -0.49 12.93 -16.36
C LYS A 216 -0.68 12.48 -14.91
N LEU A 217 0.30 11.75 -14.38
CA LEU A 217 0.18 11.06 -13.10
C LEU A 217 1.53 11.07 -12.38
N LEU A 218 1.51 11.32 -11.07
CA LEU A 218 2.59 11.05 -10.13
C LEU A 218 2.23 9.83 -9.29
N TYR A 219 3.07 8.79 -9.31
CA TYR A 219 3.02 7.71 -8.32
C TYR A 219 4.02 8.01 -7.21
N THR A 220 3.55 8.02 -5.96
CA THR A 220 4.37 8.29 -4.78
C THR A 220 3.98 7.36 -3.65
N ILE A 221 4.94 7.01 -2.80
CA ILE A 221 4.76 6.25 -1.56
C ILE A 221 5.08 7.21 -0.42
N PRO A 222 4.13 8.05 0.03
CA PRO A 222 4.44 9.22 0.84
C PRO A 222 4.90 8.86 2.25
N THR A 223 4.52 7.69 2.75
CA THR A 223 4.77 7.29 4.13
C THR A 223 5.35 5.88 4.16
N GLY A 224 6.54 5.74 4.76
CA GLY A 224 7.27 4.47 4.78
C GLY A 224 7.74 4.05 3.39
N GLN A 225 8.26 5.02 2.64
CA GLN A 225 8.63 4.92 1.23
C GLN A 225 9.34 3.59 0.94
N ASN A 226 8.87 2.82 -0.04
CA ASN A 226 9.57 1.60 -0.46
C ASN A 226 10.53 1.97 -1.59
N PRO A 227 11.86 1.98 -1.35
CA PRO A 227 12.55 1.18 -0.32
C PRO A 227 13.08 1.90 0.93
N LEU A 228 13.05 3.22 1.00
CA LEU A 228 13.84 4.00 1.94
C LEU A 228 13.36 3.99 3.40
N GLY A 229 12.08 3.71 3.66
CA GLY A 229 11.47 3.72 5.01
C GLY A 229 11.20 5.13 5.57
N VAL A 230 11.37 6.16 4.74
CA VAL A 230 11.18 7.58 5.11
C VAL A 230 9.76 8.07 4.81
N ALA A 231 9.37 9.21 5.38
CA ALA A 231 8.07 9.82 5.15
C ALA A 231 8.17 11.28 4.71
N GLN A 232 7.22 11.71 3.88
CA GLN A 232 7.07 13.12 3.49
C GLN A 232 6.39 13.90 4.60
N THR A 233 6.90 15.10 4.86
CA THR A 233 6.23 16.07 5.74
C THR A 233 4.96 16.62 5.09
N THR A 234 4.01 17.11 5.90
CA THR A 234 2.80 17.79 5.40
C THR A 234 3.13 18.98 4.50
N GLU A 235 4.19 19.73 4.82
CA GLU A 235 4.62 20.88 4.01
C GLU A 235 5.15 20.44 2.64
N HIS A 236 5.84 19.29 2.54
CA HIS A 236 6.28 18.75 1.25
C HIS A 236 5.09 18.26 0.42
N LYS A 237 4.12 17.60 1.06
CA LYS A 237 2.88 17.18 0.40
C LYS A 237 2.11 18.39 -0.17
N LYS A 238 2.03 19.51 0.56
CA LYS A 238 1.43 20.76 0.05
C LYS A 238 2.16 21.31 -1.18
N LYS A 239 3.51 21.34 -1.17
CA LYS A 239 4.30 21.80 -2.33
C LYS A 239 4.06 20.92 -3.56
N ILE A 240 4.05 19.59 -3.39
CA ILE A 240 3.80 18.65 -4.50
C ILE A 240 2.37 18.77 -5.01
N LEU A 241 1.39 18.95 -4.13
CA LEU A 241 -0.01 19.19 -4.51
C LEU A 241 -0.16 20.49 -5.31
N GLN A 242 0.53 21.57 -4.90
CA GLN A 242 0.58 22.82 -5.65
C GLN A 242 1.17 22.61 -7.06
N LEU A 243 2.27 21.87 -7.19
CA LEU A 243 2.83 21.53 -8.50
C LEU A 243 1.85 20.71 -9.36
N ALA A 244 1.07 19.83 -8.73
CA ALA A 244 0.02 19.06 -9.42
C ALA A 244 -1.11 19.94 -9.95
N GLU A 245 -1.43 21.04 -9.25
CA GLU A 245 -2.38 22.04 -9.70
C GLU A 245 -1.81 22.91 -10.84
N GLU A 246 -0.57 23.40 -10.69
CA GLU A 246 0.09 24.28 -11.66
C GLU A 246 0.37 23.57 -13.00
N HIS A 247 0.68 22.27 -12.96
CA HIS A 247 1.08 21.49 -14.14
C HIS A 247 0.04 20.45 -14.59
N ASP A 248 -1.15 20.45 -13.98
CA ASP A 248 -2.31 19.60 -14.29
C ASP A 248 -1.99 18.09 -14.38
N PHE A 249 -1.65 17.48 -13.25
CA PHE A 249 -1.54 16.02 -13.12
C PHE A 249 -2.28 15.49 -11.88
N VAL A 250 -2.61 14.20 -11.89
CA VAL A 250 -3.19 13.49 -10.73
C VAL A 250 -2.11 12.85 -9.87
N ILE A 251 -2.40 12.66 -8.59
CA ILE A 251 -1.50 12.00 -7.64
C ILE A 251 -2.11 10.65 -7.26
N LEU A 252 -1.38 9.58 -7.49
CA LEU A 252 -1.65 8.27 -6.94
C LEU A 252 -0.75 8.07 -5.72
N GLU A 253 -1.31 8.20 -4.52
CA GLU A 253 -0.61 7.87 -3.29
C GLU A 253 -0.83 6.39 -2.94
N ASP A 254 0.26 5.65 -2.78
CA ASP A 254 0.25 4.26 -2.33
C ASP A 254 0.66 4.18 -0.87
N GLU A 255 -0.28 3.82 0.00
CA GLU A 255 -0.15 3.98 1.45
C GLU A 255 -0.32 2.66 2.23
N PRO A 256 0.44 1.60 1.88
CA PRO A 256 0.31 0.30 2.54
C PRO A 256 0.85 0.30 3.97
N TYR A 257 1.56 1.36 4.38
CA TYR A 257 2.29 1.44 5.64
C TYR A 257 1.90 2.61 6.52
N ALA A 258 1.02 3.52 6.10
CA ALA A 258 0.74 4.81 6.76
C ALA A 258 0.56 4.71 8.29
N TYR A 259 0.01 3.59 8.76
CA TYR A 259 -0.30 3.30 10.15
C TYR A 259 0.85 2.75 10.99
N LEU A 260 1.93 2.35 10.35
CA LEU A 260 3.16 1.89 11.00
C LEU A 260 4.10 3.09 11.20
N ASN A 261 3.59 4.20 11.72
CA ASN A 261 4.34 5.46 11.88
C ASN A 261 5.18 5.44 13.17
N PHE A 262 6.37 6.04 13.13
CA PHE A 262 7.35 6.12 14.21
C PHE A 262 7.95 7.52 14.27
N GLN A 263 8.38 7.95 15.45
CA GLN A 263 9.02 9.26 15.60
C GLN A 263 10.55 9.18 15.55
N LYS A 264 11.15 8.25 16.30
CA LYS A 264 12.61 8.08 16.41
C LYS A 264 12.96 6.75 17.08
N VAL A 265 14.20 6.29 16.97
CA VAL A 265 14.68 5.02 17.56
C VAL A 265 14.62 4.99 19.11
N SER A 266 14.52 6.16 19.75
CA SER A 266 14.35 6.30 21.19
C SER A 266 12.88 6.27 21.64
N GLU A 267 11.94 6.20 20.70
CA GLU A 267 10.53 6.10 21.04
C GLU A 267 10.23 4.76 21.73
N THR A 268 9.38 4.79 22.76
CA THR A 268 8.91 3.61 23.47
C THR A 268 7.52 3.21 23.00
N PRO A 269 7.22 1.90 22.85
CA PRO A 269 5.88 1.45 22.52
C PRO A 269 4.82 1.96 23.50
N LYS A 270 3.67 2.37 22.96
CA LYS A 270 2.48 2.82 23.72
C LYS A 270 1.26 2.03 23.25
N PHE A 271 0.97 0.93 23.93
CA PHE A 271 -0.10 0.00 23.53
C PHE A 271 -1.51 0.48 23.92
N ASP A 272 -1.59 1.49 24.78
CA ASP A 272 -2.81 2.05 25.37
C ASP A 272 -3.24 3.38 24.73
N LEU A 273 -2.63 3.78 23.60
CA LEU A 273 -3.05 4.96 22.83
C LEU A 273 -4.54 4.90 22.49
N THR A 274 -5.22 6.04 22.64
CA THR A 274 -6.57 6.17 22.09
C THR A 274 -6.50 6.23 20.56
N PRO A 275 -7.57 5.81 19.86
CA PRO A 275 -7.65 5.98 18.41
C PRO A 275 -7.46 7.43 17.94
N GLU A 276 -7.95 8.42 18.68
CA GLU A 276 -7.72 9.84 18.40
C GLU A 276 -6.24 10.22 18.50
N GLU A 277 -5.57 9.86 19.60
CA GLU A 277 -4.13 10.12 19.77
C GLU A 277 -3.29 9.44 18.68
N PHE A 278 -3.70 8.23 18.27
CA PHE A 278 -3.05 7.51 17.20
C PHE A 278 -3.23 8.22 15.85
N ILE A 279 -4.46 8.62 15.50
CA ILE A 279 -4.75 9.35 14.25
C ILE A 279 -3.98 10.66 14.20
N ASP A 280 -3.97 11.43 15.29
CA ASP A 280 -3.23 12.71 15.38
C ASP A 280 -1.71 12.54 15.23
N SER A 281 -1.19 11.33 15.49
CA SER A 281 0.23 11.02 15.33
C SER A 281 0.65 10.67 13.89
N LEU A 282 -0.31 10.40 13.00
CA LEU A 282 -0.02 9.93 11.65
C LEU A 282 0.61 11.04 10.79
N HIS A 283 1.46 10.65 9.84
CA HIS A 283 1.87 11.56 8.78
C HIS A 283 0.65 11.85 7.91
N GLY A 284 0.19 13.10 7.83
CA GLY A 284 -1.01 13.47 7.06
C GLY A 284 -0.95 12.99 5.60
N SER A 285 -2.09 12.74 4.97
CA SER A 285 -2.18 12.20 3.60
C SER A 285 -2.41 13.31 2.55
N TYR A 286 -2.06 13.07 1.28
CA TYR A 286 -2.43 13.97 0.19
C TYR A 286 -3.95 14.12 0.07
N ILE A 287 -4.72 13.07 0.32
CA ILE A 287 -6.18 13.09 0.11
C ILE A 287 -6.87 14.06 1.09
N ASN A 288 -6.30 14.24 2.30
CA ASN A 288 -6.76 15.26 3.25
C ASN A 288 -6.56 16.68 2.76
N LEU A 289 -5.49 16.92 2.01
CA LEU A 289 -5.10 18.23 1.51
C LEU A 289 -5.78 18.57 0.18
N ASP A 290 -6.23 17.56 -0.56
CA ASP A 290 -6.89 17.73 -1.86
C ASP A 290 -8.31 18.25 -1.73
N THR A 291 -8.59 19.34 -2.45
CA THR A 291 -9.91 19.98 -2.52
C THR A 291 -10.57 19.83 -3.89
N THR A 292 -9.88 19.21 -4.86
CA THR A 292 -10.29 19.16 -6.28
C THR A 292 -10.53 17.74 -6.80
N GLY A 293 -10.17 16.71 -6.01
CA GLY A 293 -10.30 15.31 -6.39
C GLY A 293 -9.19 14.78 -7.32
N ARG A 294 -8.00 15.41 -7.30
CA ARG A 294 -6.83 14.93 -8.07
C ARG A 294 -6.07 13.81 -7.38
N VAL A 295 -6.31 13.58 -6.09
CA VAL A 295 -5.63 12.54 -5.31
C VAL A 295 -6.47 11.27 -5.32
N ILE A 296 -5.82 10.16 -5.64
CA ILE A 296 -6.35 8.82 -5.51
C ILE A 296 -5.48 8.09 -4.49
N ARG A 297 -6.10 7.65 -3.40
CA ARG A 297 -5.44 6.90 -2.34
C ARG A 297 -5.62 5.41 -2.56
N THR A 298 -4.51 4.67 -2.46
CA THR A 298 -4.52 3.20 -2.47
C THR A 298 -4.23 2.65 -1.07
N GLU A 299 -5.08 1.72 -0.65
CA GLU A 299 -5.03 1.07 0.66
C GLU A 299 -4.97 -0.45 0.52
N THR A 300 -4.44 -1.12 1.54
CA THR A 300 -4.43 -2.59 1.58
C THR A 300 -4.49 -3.15 2.99
N PHE A 301 -5.22 -4.25 3.14
CA PHE A 301 -5.21 -5.05 4.36
C PHE A 301 -3.94 -5.93 4.49
N SER A 302 -3.04 -5.89 3.51
CA SER A 302 -1.90 -6.81 3.43
C SER A 302 -0.87 -6.67 4.55
N LYS A 303 -0.74 -5.48 5.16
CA LYS A 303 0.37 -5.14 6.08
C LYS A 303 -0.04 -5.10 7.54
N VAL A 304 -1.34 -4.97 7.81
CA VAL A 304 -1.92 -4.91 9.15
C VAL A 304 -2.92 -6.04 9.44
N PHE A 305 -3.31 -6.80 8.41
CA PHE A 305 -4.10 -8.03 8.54
C PHE A 305 -3.30 -9.22 8.00
N ALA A 306 -3.37 -9.48 6.69
CA ALA A 306 -2.64 -10.58 6.05
C ALA A 306 -2.54 -10.37 4.54
N PRO A 307 -1.37 -10.56 3.93
CA PRO A 307 -1.23 -10.39 2.48
C PRO A 307 -2.06 -11.42 1.71
N GLY A 308 -2.19 -12.66 2.20
CA GLY A 308 -2.89 -13.76 1.53
C GLY A 308 -4.35 -13.47 1.18
N LEU A 309 -4.98 -12.49 1.86
CA LEU A 309 -6.34 -12.03 1.60
C LEU A 309 -6.55 -11.56 0.16
N ARG A 310 -5.50 -10.97 -0.45
CA ARG A 310 -5.62 -10.23 -1.73
C ARG A 310 -6.75 -9.19 -1.64
N LEU A 311 -6.74 -8.38 -0.59
CA LEU A 311 -7.79 -7.38 -0.34
C LEU A 311 -7.21 -6.01 -0.01
N GLY A 312 -7.85 -4.98 -0.55
CA GLY A 312 -7.55 -3.58 -0.32
C GLY A 312 -8.70 -2.71 -0.77
N PHE A 313 -8.48 -1.41 -0.87
CA PHE A 313 -9.46 -0.49 -1.44
C PHE A 313 -8.79 0.74 -2.06
N LEU A 314 -9.54 1.44 -2.91
CA LEU A 314 -9.22 2.78 -3.39
C LEU A 314 -10.13 3.79 -2.70
N ALA A 315 -9.63 5.00 -2.47
CA ALA A 315 -10.42 6.16 -2.12
C ALA A 315 -10.09 7.32 -3.06
N GLY A 316 -11.10 8.06 -3.51
CA GLY A 316 -10.92 9.19 -4.42
C GLY A 316 -12.23 9.67 -5.02
N HIS A 317 -12.16 10.60 -5.98
CA HIS A 317 -13.35 11.20 -6.56
C HIS A 317 -14.28 10.14 -7.20
N LYS A 318 -15.60 10.25 -6.99
CA LYS A 318 -16.62 9.25 -7.41
C LYS A 318 -16.46 8.83 -8.87
N ARG A 319 -16.15 9.78 -9.76
CA ARG A 319 -15.93 9.54 -11.19
C ARG A 319 -14.73 8.63 -11.48
N VAL A 320 -13.65 8.79 -10.71
CA VAL A 320 -12.45 7.95 -10.80
C VAL A 320 -12.76 6.55 -10.27
N ILE A 321 -13.40 6.44 -9.11
CA ILE A 321 -13.85 5.17 -8.53
C ILE A 321 -14.79 4.43 -9.49
N GLN A 322 -15.69 5.15 -10.17
CA GLN A 322 -16.55 4.59 -11.21
C GLN A 322 -15.73 4.03 -12.38
N SER A 323 -14.72 4.75 -12.87
CA SER A 323 -13.83 4.24 -13.93
C SER A 323 -13.07 2.99 -13.49
N CYS A 324 -12.53 2.98 -12.27
CA CYS A 324 -11.86 1.81 -11.72
C CYS A 324 -12.81 0.61 -11.55
N THR A 325 -14.07 0.87 -11.17
CA THR A 325 -15.13 -0.16 -11.09
C THR A 325 -15.46 -0.72 -12.48
N GLN A 326 -15.60 0.13 -13.49
CA GLN A 326 -15.82 -0.31 -14.89
C GLN A 326 -14.65 -1.14 -15.43
N TYR A 327 -13.41 -0.80 -15.08
CA TYR A 327 -12.26 -1.63 -15.44
C TYR A 327 -12.27 -2.98 -14.70
N SER A 328 -12.77 -3.01 -13.47
CA SER A 328 -12.94 -4.24 -12.70
C SER A 328 -13.92 -5.19 -13.37
N ASP A 329 -15.02 -4.70 -13.92
CA ASP A 329 -16.01 -5.54 -14.64
C ASP A 329 -15.38 -6.37 -15.76
N LEU A 330 -14.29 -5.88 -16.36
CA LEU A 330 -13.56 -6.52 -17.46
C LEU A 330 -12.40 -7.41 -16.99
N SER A 331 -11.77 -7.06 -15.88
CA SER A 331 -10.52 -7.66 -15.41
C SER A 331 -10.74 -8.61 -14.23
N SER A 332 -10.75 -8.05 -13.03
CA SER A 332 -10.77 -8.82 -11.78
C SER A 332 -12.16 -9.15 -11.26
N ARG A 333 -13.21 -8.53 -11.80
CA ARG A 333 -14.54 -8.46 -11.19
C ARG A 333 -14.41 -7.97 -9.74
N ALA A 334 -14.87 -8.73 -8.75
CA ALA A 334 -14.79 -8.38 -7.35
C ALA A 334 -13.68 -9.16 -6.61
N PRO A 335 -13.15 -8.64 -5.49
CA PRO A 335 -12.31 -9.42 -4.59
C PRO A 335 -13.05 -10.64 -4.03
N SER A 336 -12.31 -11.68 -3.64
CA SER A 336 -12.87 -12.92 -3.07
C SER A 336 -13.84 -12.63 -1.92
N GLY A 337 -15.06 -13.14 -2.00
CA GLY A 337 -16.06 -12.94 -0.95
C GLY A 337 -15.68 -13.60 0.38
N ILE A 338 -14.91 -14.69 0.37
CA ILE A 338 -14.32 -15.26 1.61
C ILE A 338 -13.32 -14.30 2.26
N SER A 339 -12.48 -13.63 1.47
CA SER A 339 -11.57 -12.62 2.01
C SER A 339 -12.35 -11.44 2.59
N GLN A 340 -13.47 -11.06 1.97
CA GLN A 340 -14.35 -10.01 2.47
C GLN A 340 -15.03 -10.43 3.78
N ILE A 341 -15.54 -11.67 3.90
CA ILE A 341 -16.07 -12.24 5.16
C ILE A 341 -15.01 -12.13 6.25
N LEU A 342 -13.82 -12.68 5.99
CA LEU A 342 -12.75 -12.75 6.99
C LEU A 342 -12.38 -11.37 7.51
N VAL A 343 -12.28 -10.36 6.64
CA VAL A 343 -11.94 -9.00 7.07
C VAL A 343 -13.12 -8.30 7.76
N ASN A 344 -14.30 -8.27 7.14
CA ASN A 344 -15.48 -7.58 7.66
C ASN A 344 -15.87 -8.09 9.04
N ASP A 345 -16.04 -9.40 9.17
CA ASP A 345 -16.58 -9.99 10.38
C ASP A 345 -15.54 -10.02 11.50
N THR A 346 -14.24 -10.12 11.19
CA THR A 346 -13.17 -9.94 12.17
C THR A 346 -13.16 -8.51 12.72
N ILE A 347 -13.26 -7.51 11.85
CA ILE A 347 -13.30 -6.11 12.27
C ILE A 347 -14.52 -5.85 13.15
N ARG A 348 -15.69 -6.38 12.78
CA ARG A 348 -16.90 -6.30 13.61
C ARG A 348 -16.70 -6.96 14.96
N TYR A 349 -16.16 -8.18 14.98
CA TYR A 349 -15.86 -8.91 16.20
C TYR A 349 -14.93 -8.13 17.14
N MET A 350 -13.92 -7.44 16.58
CA MET A 350 -12.99 -6.61 17.34
C MET A 350 -13.64 -5.32 17.91
N GLY A 351 -14.89 -5.01 17.58
CA GLY A 351 -15.58 -3.79 18.00
C GLY A 351 -15.66 -2.72 16.91
N GLY A 352 -15.66 -3.12 15.64
CA GLY A 352 -15.79 -2.23 14.48
C GLY A 352 -14.56 -1.36 14.27
N LEU A 353 -14.77 -0.11 13.82
CA LEU A 353 -13.69 0.83 13.49
C LEU A 353 -12.75 1.10 14.66
N GLU A 354 -13.30 1.35 15.85
CA GLU A 354 -12.51 1.60 17.07
C GLU A 354 -11.66 0.37 17.45
N GLY A 355 -12.25 -0.82 17.34
CA GLY A 355 -11.56 -2.09 17.54
C GLY A 355 -10.41 -2.31 16.56
N TRP A 356 -10.66 -2.02 15.29
CA TRP A 356 -9.67 -2.12 14.22
C TRP A 356 -8.49 -1.15 14.41
N LEU A 357 -8.76 0.10 14.80
CA LEU A 357 -7.71 1.07 15.12
C LEU A 357 -6.86 0.59 16.31
N LYS A 358 -7.47 0.02 17.35
CA LYS A 358 -6.74 -0.61 18.47
C LYS A 358 -5.87 -1.79 18.03
N TRP A 359 -6.35 -2.61 17.11
CA TRP A 359 -5.53 -3.68 16.51
C TRP A 359 -4.32 -3.11 15.76
N ILE A 360 -4.54 -2.10 14.91
CA ILE A 360 -3.48 -1.41 14.18
C ILE A 360 -2.43 -0.84 15.15
N ILE A 361 -2.84 -0.22 16.26
CA ILE A 361 -1.93 0.30 17.30
C ILE A 361 -1.05 -0.83 17.87
N LYS A 362 -1.61 -2.01 18.13
CA LYS A 362 -0.83 -3.18 18.58
C LYS A 362 0.20 -3.61 17.54
N VAL A 363 -0.20 -3.74 16.27
CA VAL A 363 0.69 -4.09 15.16
C VAL A 363 1.81 -3.05 15.00
N ARG A 364 1.47 -1.77 15.02
CA ARG A 364 2.42 -0.65 14.95
C ARG A 364 3.46 -0.72 16.05
N ASN A 365 3.04 -0.97 17.29
CA ASN A 365 3.96 -1.02 18.43
C ASN A 365 4.90 -2.22 18.40
N GLU A 366 4.43 -3.36 17.89
CA GLU A 366 5.28 -4.50 17.61
C GLU A 366 6.34 -4.19 16.54
N TYR A 367 5.96 -3.50 15.47
CA TYR A 367 6.94 -3.00 14.50
C TYR A 367 7.91 -1.97 15.10
N LEU A 368 7.48 -1.12 16.04
CA LEU A 368 8.38 -0.19 16.73
C LEU A 368 9.44 -0.94 17.55
N VAL A 369 9.06 -2.01 18.26
CA VAL A 369 10.02 -2.87 18.99
C VAL A 369 11.08 -3.42 18.03
N ARG A 370 10.64 -3.99 16.90
CA ARG A 370 11.52 -4.55 15.87
C ARG A 370 12.43 -3.50 15.24
N LYS A 371 11.87 -2.34 14.87
CA LYS A 371 12.62 -1.20 14.33
C LYS A 371 13.72 -0.78 15.30
N ASN A 372 13.36 -0.56 16.57
CA ASN A 372 14.29 -0.09 17.57
C ASN A 372 15.42 -1.08 17.83
N ALA A 373 15.11 -2.38 17.94
CA ALA A 373 16.12 -3.41 18.11
C ALA A 373 17.10 -3.43 16.93
N PHE A 374 16.59 -3.40 15.70
CA PHE A 374 17.43 -3.50 14.51
C PHE A 374 18.26 -2.25 14.24
N VAL A 375 17.66 -1.05 14.34
CA VAL A 375 18.38 0.22 14.12
C VAL A 375 19.49 0.40 15.16
N LYS A 376 19.22 0.11 16.45
CA LYS A 376 20.26 0.16 17.49
C LYS A 376 21.39 -0.82 17.19
N ALA A 377 21.05 -2.06 16.85
CA ALA A 377 22.06 -3.06 16.49
C ALA A 377 22.93 -2.63 15.30
N LEU A 378 22.33 -2.05 14.25
CA LEU A 378 23.07 -1.54 13.09
C LEU A 378 24.02 -0.39 13.47
N LEU A 379 23.55 0.57 14.27
CA LEU A 379 24.34 1.71 14.75
C LEU A 379 25.52 1.28 15.63
N ASP A 380 25.35 0.22 16.43
CA ASP A 380 26.38 -0.30 17.33
C ASP A 380 27.46 -1.14 16.61
N THR A 381 27.27 -1.46 15.32
CA THR A 381 28.23 -2.27 14.57
C THR A 381 29.51 -1.53 14.19
N GLU A 382 30.60 -2.28 14.00
CA GLU A 382 31.90 -1.71 13.60
C GLU A 382 31.88 -1.06 12.22
N ALA A 383 31.12 -1.59 11.25
CA ALA A 383 30.94 -0.95 9.94
C ALA A 383 30.29 0.45 10.05
N ALA A 384 29.33 0.63 10.97
CA ALA A 384 28.71 1.92 11.20
C ALA A 384 29.66 2.90 11.90
N LYS A 385 30.38 2.45 12.95
CA LYS A 385 31.39 3.27 13.65
C LYS A 385 32.53 3.72 12.74
N LYS A 386 32.91 2.91 11.74
CA LYS A 386 33.91 3.26 10.72
C LYS A 386 33.35 4.09 9.55
N GLY A 387 32.05 4.36 9.51
CA GLY A 387 31.41 5.20 8.50
C GLY A 387 31.08 4.51 7.17
N TYR A 388 31.36 3.21 7.02
CA TYR A 388 31.00 2.44 5.83
C TYR A 388 29.49 2.15 5.74
N LEU A 389 28.78 2.17 6.87
CA LEU A 389 27.35 1.93 6.95
C LEU A 389 26.64 3.11 7.63
N LYS A 390 25.86 3.89 6.87
CA LYS A 390 25.12 5.05 7.40
C LYS A 390 23.64 4.69 7.47
N VAL A 391 23.17 4.38 8.67
CA VAL A 391 21.83 3.87 8.94
C VAL A 391 20.80 5.00 8.90
N MET A 392 19.71 4.79 8.16
CA MET A 392 18.55 5.69 8.20
C MET A 392 17.58 5.18 9.26
N ASP A 393 17.16 6.05 10.19
CA ASP A 393 16.11 5.74 11.17
C ASP A 393 14.75 5.94 10.49
N PRO A 394 13.99 4.87 10.17
CA PRO A 394 12.76 5.04 9.41
C PRO A 394 11.67 5.64 10.28
N GLU A 395 10.92 6.54 9.67
CA GLU A 395 9.76 7.22 10.26
C GLU A 395 8.49 6.38 10.08
N CYS A 396 8.48 5.41 9.17
CA CYS A 396 7.30 4.59 8.96
C CYS A 396 7.61 3.26 8.27
N GLY A 397 6.73 2.28 8.51
CA GLY A 397 6.64 1.05 7.74
C GLY A 397 7.49 -0.07 8.29
N MET A 398 8.07 -0.83 7.38
CA MET A 398 8.66 -2.14 7.66
C MET A 398 10.04 -2.31 7.02
N PHE A 399 10.63 -1.21 6.55
CA PHE A 399 11.93 -1.18 5.90
C PHE A 399 12.88 -0.25 6.64
N VAL A 400 14.11 -0.72 6.83
CA VAL A 400 15.25 0.09 7.25
C VAL A 400 16.20 0.13 6.07
N SER A 401 16.63 1.32 5.67
CA SER A 401 17.65 1.50 4.64
C SER A 401 18.95 2.00 5.25
N SER A 402 20.07 1.57 4.68
CA SER A 402 21.40 2.08 5.05
C SER A 402 22.19 2.40 3.80
N ILE A 403 22.81 3.59 3.78
CA ILE A 403 23.82 3.91 2.78
C ILE A 403 25.06 3.06 3.06
N VAL A 404 25.61 2.45 2.01
CA VAL A 404 26.89 1.73 2.07
C VAL A 404 27.92 2.55 1.31
N ASP A 405 28.94 3.02 2.02
CA ASP A 405 29.92 3.97 1.50
C ASP A 405 31.29 3.33 1.32
N PHE A 406 31.59 2.87 0.10
CA PHE A 406 32.91 2.38 -0.28
C PHE A 406 33.72 3.43 -1.09
N GLY A 407 33.24 4.68 -1.14
CA GLY A 407 33.71 5.69 -2.09
C GLY A 407 33.04 5.58 -3.47
N LYS A 408 32.88 6.72 -4.15
CA LYS A 408 32.15 6.82 -5.43
C LYS A 408 32.76 5.92 -6.52
N ASP A 409 34.08 5.85 -6.58
CA ASP A 409 34.81 5.08 -7.60
C ASP A 409 34.63 3.56 -7.44
N ASN A 410 34.19 3.11 -6.26
CA ASN A 410 34.01 1.69 -5.95
C ASN A 410 32.54 1.26 -5.94
N LEU A 411 31.58 2.09 -6.33
CA LEU A 411 30.16 1.79 -6.16
C LEU A 411 29.74 0.45 -6.80
N GLU A 412 30.08 0.25 -8.08
CA GLU A 412 29.68 -0.93 -8.84
C GLU A 412 30.39 -2.20 -8.33
N LYS A 413 31.72 -2.15 -8.25
CA LYS A 413 32.55 -3.26 -7.74
C LYS A 413 32.22 -3.61 -6.29
N GLY A 414 32.08 -2.61 -5.43
CA GLY A 414 31.74 -2.78 -4.01
C GLY A 414 30.36 -3.38 -3.82
N THR A 415 29.38 -3.01 -4.65
CA THR A 415 28.04 -3.63 -4.61
C THR A 415 28.08 -5.11 -4.99
N GLU A 416 28.82 -5.49 -6.03
CA GLU A 416 28.96 -6.91 -6.43
C GLU A 416 29.71 -7.75 -5.38
N LEU A 417 30.77 -7.20 -4.78
CA LEU A 417 31.45 -7.86 -3.68
C LEU A 417 30.53 -8.00 -2.46
N LEU A 418 29.73 -6.97 -2.15
CA LEU A 418 28.79 -7.01 -1.04
C LEU A 418 27.70 -8.06 -1.25
N LYS A 419 27.18 -8.23 -2.47
CA LYS A 419 26.27 -9.34 -2.82
C LYS A 419 26.86 -10.69 -2.44
N THR A 420 28.10 -10.92 -2.84
CA THR A 420 28.81 -12.16 -2.56
C THR A 420 29.03 -12.36 -1.05
N ARG A 421 29.50 -11.32 -0.34
CA ARG A 421 29.77 -11.42 1.11
C ARG A 421 28.51 -11.57 1.95
N CYS A 422 27.43 -10.89 1.60
CA CYS A 422 26.14 -11.08 2.25
C CYS A 422 25.63 -12.52 2.11
N ALA A 423 25.76 -13.13 0.92
CA ALA A 423 25.39 -14.53 0.71
C ALA A 423 26.26 -15.50 1.53
N VAL A 424 27.59 -15.30 1.54
CA VAL A 424 28.53 -16.13 2.31
C VAL A 424 28.29 -16.02 3.82
N ASN A 425 28.04 -14.82 4.32
CA ASN A 425 27.80 -14.57 5.74
C ASN A 425 26.35 -14.82 6.16
N GLY A 426 25.45 -15.20 5.25
CA GLY A 426 24.08 -15.60 5.56
C GLY A 426 23.19 -14.44 5.97
N VAL A 427 23.18 -13.34 5.22
CA VAL A 427 22.26 -12.20 5.38
C VAL A 427 21.67 -11.77 4.03
N GLY A 428 20.35 -11.76 3.94
CA GLY A 428 19.62 -11.33 2.74
C GLY A 428 19.23 -9.85 2.82
N VAL A 429 19.62 -9.06 1.80
CA VAL A 429 19.23 -7.65 1.66
C VAL A 429 18.84 -7.34 0.22
N VAL A 430 18.14 -6.23 -0.01
CA VAL A 430 17.85 -5.74 -1.36
C VAL A 430 18.72 -4.54 -1.69
N TYR A 431 19.42 -4.58 -2.82
CA TYR A 431 20.37 -3.56 -3.24
C TYR A 431 19.68 -2.43 -4.00
N GLY A 432 20.09 -1.19 -3.75
CA GLY A 432 19.45 0.01 -4.30
C GLY A 432 19.20 -0.03 -5.81
N GLY A 433 20.17 -0.52 -6.58
CA GLY A 433 20.06 -0.63 -8.04
C GLY A 433 18.92 -1.53 -8.52
N ALA A 434 18.52 -2.55 -7.74
CA ALA A 434 17.39 -3.42 -8.07
C ALA A 434 16.03 -2.73 -7.87
N MET A 435 16.02 -1.54 -7.27
CA MET A 435 14.83 -0.79 -6.93
C MET A 435 14.73 0.53 -7.70
N ALA A 436 15.62 0.76 -8.68
CA ALA A 436 15.61 1.93 -9.54
C ALA A 436 14.60 1.80 -10.69
N VAL A 437 13.83 2.86 -10.93
CA VAL A 437 12.94 2.98 -12.11
C VAL A 437 13.76 2.94 -13.40
N ASN A 438 14.90 3.63 -13.41
CA ASN A 438 15.89 3.59 -14.46
C ASN A 438 17.27 3.52 -13.82
N TYR A 439 17.97 2.39 -14.03
CA TYR A 439 19.26 2.15 -13.39
C TYR A 439 20.31 3.21 -13.77
N GLU A 440 20.42 3.58 -15.05
CA GLU A 440 21.42 4.57 -15.51
C GLU A 440 21.17 5.96 -14.90
N PHE A 441 19.92 6.39 -14.81
CA PHE A 441 19.55 7.66 -14.17
C PHE A 441 19.95 7.68 -12.69
N SER A 442 19.71 6.57 -11.99
CA SER A 442 19.91 6.45 -10.55
C SER A 442 21.28 5.90 -10.13
N LYS A 443 22.15 5.55 -11.10
CA LYS A 443 23.39 4.77 -10.88
C LYS A 443 24.23 5.31 -9.74
N GLU A 444 24.45 6.63 -9.67
CA GLU A 444 25.29 7.26 -8.65
C GLU A 444 24.69 7.24 -7.23
N ARG A 445 23.41 6.89 -7.09
CA ARG A 445 22.64 6.88 -5.83
C ARG A 445 22.18 5.48 -5.45
N THR A 446 22.68 4.44 -6.11
CA THR A 446 22.34 3.04 -5.77
C THR A 446 23.11 2.50 -4.56
N ASN A 447 23.89 3.35 -3.88
CA ASN A 447 24.81 3.01 -2.79
C ASN A 447 24.07 2.79 -1.46
N PHE A 448 22.97 2.04 -1.49
CA PHE A 448 22.21 1.70 -0.29
C PHE A 448 21.66 0.28 -0.36
N VAL A 449 21.32 -0.25 0.81
CA VAL A 449 20.62 -1.53 0.96
C VAL A 449 19.34 -1.34 1.74
N ARG A 450 18.29 -2.05 1.35
CA ARG A 450 17.01 -2.14 2.07
C ARG A 450 16.92 -3.46 2.81
N MET A 451 16.58 -3.38 4.08
CA MET A 451 16.36 -4.52 4.98
C MET A 451 14.92 -4.47 5.50
N ALA A 452 14.23 -5.60 5.50
CA ALA A 452 12.86 -5.70 6.00
C ALA A 452 12.85 -6.24 7.44
N ILE A 453 12.15 -5.56 8.35
CA ILE A 453 12.06 -5.94 9.78
C ILE A 453 10.83 -6.81 10.10
N CYS A 454 10.12 -7.26 9.08
CA CYS A 454 8.81 -7.91 9.20
C CYS A 454 8.83 -9.44 9.20
N TYR A 455 9.90 -10.06 8.69
CA TYR A 455 9.90 -11.49 8.37
C TYR A 455 10.35 -12.33 9.55
N THR A 456 11.33 -11.84 10.32
CA THR A 456 12.02 -12.64 11.32
C THR A 456 11.09 -13.04 12.46
N GLY A 457 11.28 -14.26 12.94
CA GLY A 457 10.57 -14.80 14.09
C GLY A 457 10.86 -14.00 15.35
N SER A 458 12.02 -13.37 15.53
CA SER A 458 12.39 -12.63 16.75
C SER A 458 13.24 -11.38 16.46
N THR A 459 13.41 -10.54 17.48
CA THR A 459 14.33 -9.39 17.44
C THR A 459 15.80 -9.81 17.50
N ASP A 460 16.13 -10.94 18.14
CA ASP A 460 17.51 -11.42 18.25
C ASP A 460 18.09 -11.76 16.87
N LEU A 461 17.26 -12.29 15.97
CA LEU A 461 17.64 -12.53 14.58
C LEU A 461 17.90 -11.24 13.80
N LEU A 462 17.22 -10.13 14.15
CA LEU A 462 17.51 -8.83 13.58
C LEU A 462 18.89 -8.33 14.05
N VAL A 463 19.21 -8.51 15.33
CA VAL A 463 20.53 -8.16 15.88
C VAL A 463 21.63 -8.97 15.20
N GLU A 464 21.45 -10.28 15.05
CA GLU A 464 22.38 -11.15 14.33
C GLU A 464 22.51 -10.76 12.85
N ALA A 465 21.41 -10.41 12.18
CA ALA A 465 21.44 -9.93 10.80
C ALA A 465 22.25 -8.63 10.66
N ALA A 466 22.15 -7.70 11.63
CA ALA A 466 22.97 -6.50 11.65
C ALA A 466 24.47 -6.82 11.77
N ALA A 467 24.84 -7.76 12.65
CA ALA A 467 26.22 -8.22 12.81
C ALA A 467 26.77 -8.86 11.51
N ARG A 468 26.00 -9.72 10.84
CA ARG A 468 26.38 -10.36 9.57
C ARG A 468 26.53 -9.35 8.43
N LEU A 469 25.64 -8.35 8.37
CA LEU A 469 25.77 -7.27 7.39
C LEU A 469 27.03 -6.46 7.64
N SER A 470 27.31 -6.10 8.89
CA SER A 470 28.52 -5.36 9.26
C SER A 470 29.79 -6.11 8.87
N LYS A 471 29.86 -7.41 9.17
CA LYS A 471 30.96 -8.28 8.76
C LYS A 471 31.14 -8.26 7.23
N SER A 472 30.05 -8.37 6.48
CA SER A 472 30.07 -8.35 5.02
C SER A 472 30.60 -7.02 4.47
N VAL A 473 30.15 -5.89 5.02
CA VAL A 473 30.62 -4.56 4.63
C VAL A 473 32.12 -4.38 4.93
N LEU A 474 32.59 -4.82 6.10
CA LEU A 474 34.00 -4.72 6.48
C LEU A 474 34.92 -5.59 5.62
N GLU A 475 34.49 -6.81 5.27
CA GLU A 475 35.24 -7.68 4.36
C GLU A 475 35.37 -7.08 2.95
N VAL A 476 34.35 -6.35 2.49
CA VAL A 476 34.41 -5.63 1.21
C VAL A 476 35.32 -4.42 1.30
N ALA A 477 35.21 -3.61 2.35
CA ALA A 477 36.07 -2.45 2.56
C ALA A 477 37.56 -2.87 2.55
N ALA A 478 37.92 -3.93 3.27
CA ALA A 478 39.29 -4.46 3.30
C ALA A 478 39.80 -5.04 1.97
N GLN A 479 38.91 -5.33 1.00
CA GLN A 479 39.29 -5.78 -0.35
C GLN A 479 39.40 -4.62 -1.36
N LEU A 480 38.90 -3.45 -1.01
CA LEU A 480 38.91 -2.24 -1.84
C LEU A 480 40.02 -1.27 -1.43
N GLU A 481 40.49 -1.37 -0.18
CA GLU A 481 41.78 -0.85 0.30
C GLU A 481 42.94 -1.65 -0.30
#